data_AF-A0A1W1VDH2-F1
#
_entry.id   AF-A0A1W1VDH2-F1
#
_cell.length_a   1.000
_cell.length_b   1.000
_cell.length_c   1.000
_cell.angle_alpha   90.00
_cell.angle_beta   90.00
_cell.angle_gamma   90.00
#
_symmetry.space_group_name_H-M   'P 1'
#
loop_
_entity.id
_entity.type
_entity.pdbx_description
1 polymer ?
#
loop_
_entity_poly.entity_id
_entity_poly.type
_entity_poly.pdbx_seq_one_letter_code
_entity_poly.pdbx_strand_id
1 'polypeptide(L)'
;MNLSMAETENPAISRIVNSEIVLQHFGYWPSFHDAVISKVTFEVHSPFLASVAFLIATCETTDEVEEQGYYKQTKHCDIELQFLGIQEMVFGLDHQPIIFNLSFEERDSSIKCSMSSSAEEFAIVTEKVVVKSLTPTTPTPDEALEEVNLDEPMDAKNIFISSQHRLKDIDWSDLIYVGLYHEQANEYKADKVAAYAHGLFDEQEVYVVIDRHDSYLSTLDEALKNVSVFLKITNVLLCDTSFTKAMQFSKIGVMSYGQKRK
;
A
#
# COMPACT_ATOMS: atom_id res chain seq x y z
N MET A 1 7.03 5.34 36.60
CA MET A 1 6.83 4.08 37.35
C MET A 1 6.65 3.02 36.28
N ASN A 2 7.75 2.48 35.74
CA ASN A 2 7.70 1.61 34.56
C ASN A 2 7.29 0.21 35.00
N LEU A 3 6.08 -0.18 34.60
CA LEU A 3 5.62 -1.56 34.68
C LEU A 3 6.58 -2.40 33.84
N SER A 4 7.38 -3.22 34.53
CA SER A 4 8.11 -4.33 33.96
C SER A 4 7.09 -5.34 33.41
N MET A 5 6.61 -5.11 32.19
CA MET A 5 6.09 -6.21 31.38
C MET A 5 7.33 -6.96 30.88
N ALA A 6 7.76 -7.94 31.67
CA ALA A 6 8.44 -9.08 31.09
C ALA A 6 7.40 -9.74 30.18
N GLU A 7 7.27 -9.23 28.94
CA GLU A 7 6.63 -9.97 27.88
C GLU A 7 7.34 -11.31 27.84
N THR A 8 6.60 -12.36 28.16
CA THR A 8 7.08 -13.74 28.07
C THR A 8 7.72 -13.89 26.70
N GLU A 9 9.04 -14.05 26.66
CA GLU A 9 9.77 -14.19 25.40
C GLU A 9 9.06 -15.26 24.56
N ASN A 10 8.59 -14.86 23.39
CA ASN A 10 7.90 -15.77 22.49
C ASN A 10 8.88 -16.92 22.15
N PRO A 11 8.58 -18.18 22.53
CA PRO A 11 9.54 -19.27 22.39
C PRO A 11 9.98 -19.47 20.94
N ALA A 12 9.12 -19.15 19.96
CA ALA A 12 9.45 -19.23 18.55
C ALA A 12 10.66 -18.37 18.16
N ILE A 13 10.87 -17.22 18.81
CA ILE A 13 12.01 -16.32 18.55
C ILE A 13 13.33 -17.00 18.89
N SER A 14 13.37 -17.80 19.96
CA SER A 14 14.56 -18.56 20.35
C SER A 14 14.97 -19.63 19.33
N ARG A 15 14.05 -20.05 18.45
CA ARG A 15 14.32 -20.97 17.33
C ARG A 15 14.77 -20.28 16.05
N ILE A 16 14.65 -18.96 15.96
CA ILE A 16 15.14 -18.19 14.82
C ILE A 16 16.67 -18.11 14.91
N VAL A 17 17.36 -18.61 13.89
CA VAL A 17 18.82 -18.59 13.86
C VAL A 17 19.29 -17.15 13.67
N ASN A 18 20.28 -16.75 14.48
CA ASN A 18 20.84 -15.40 14.55
C ASN A 18 19.86 -14.31 15.06
N SER A 19 18.82 -14.69 15.81
CA SER A 19 17.88 -13.72 16.40
C SER A 19 18.55 -12.75 17.35
N GLU A 20 19.67 -13.14 17.96
CA GLU A 20 20.46 -12.29 18.86
C GLU A 20 20.96 -11.00 18.19
N ILE A 21 21.13 -10.96 16.86
CA ILE A 21 21.52 -9.74 16.15
C ILE A 21 20.43 -8.68 16.27
N VAL A 22 19.16 -9.08 16.13
CA VAL A 22 18.01 -8.20 16.28
C VAL A 22 17.88 -7.76 17.74
N LEU A 23 18.00 -8.71 18.68
CA LEU A 23 17.93 -8.43 20.12
C LEU A 23 19.04 -7.48 20.59
N GLN A 24 20.26 -7.61 20.04
CA GLN A 24 21.37 -6.70 20.36
C GLN A 24 21.13 -5.28 19.84
N HIS A 25 20.49 -5.12 18.69
CA HIS A 25 20.21 -3.81 18.11
C HIS A 25 19.03 -3.10 18.79
N PHE A 26 17.91 -3.81 18.99
CA PHE A 26 16.69 -3.23 19.57
C PHE A 26 16.64 -3.32 21.10
N GLY A 27 17.26 -4.32 21.71
CA GLY A 27 17.07 -4.70 23.11
C GLY A 27 15.85 -5.61 23.34
N TYR A 28 15.08 -5.88 22.29
CA TYR A 28 13.88 -6.72 22.27
C TYR A 28 13.61 -7.19 20.83
N TRP A 29 12.62 -8.05 20.63
CA TRP A 29 12.16 -8.41 19.28
C TRP A 29 11.08 -7.43 18.82
N PRO A 30 11.29 -6.61 17.76
CA PRO A 30 10.32 -5.61 17.35
C PRO A 30 9.04 -6.25 16.81
N SER A 31 7.91 -5.54 16.93
CA SER A 31 6.62 -5.96 16.35
C SER A 31 6.56 -5.82 14.83
N PHE A 32 7.49 -5.06 14.23
CA PHE A 32 7.49 -4.67 12.83
C PHE A 32 6.25 -3.88 12.41
N HIS A 33 5.67 -3.11 13.33
CA HIS A 33 4.63 -2.15 13.00
C HIS A 33 5.20 -1.07 12.06
N ASP A 34 4.48 -0.78 10.97
CA ASP A 34 4.89 0.13 9.89
C ASP A 34 6.20 -0.27 9.18
N ALA A 35 6.63 -1.53 9.28
CA ALA A 35 7.80 -2.00 8.56
C ALA A 35 7.48 -2.17 7.07
N VAL A 36 8.49 -1.97 6.22
CA VAL A 36 8.35 -2.00 4.76
C VAL A 36 9.14 -3.16 4.18
N ILE A 37 8.49 -4.03 3.41
CA ILE A 37 9.14 -5.09 2.63
C ILE A 37 9.70 -4.47 1.34
N SER A 38 10.99 -4.16 1.32
CA SER A 38 11.64 -3.52 0.17
C SER A 38 12.09 -4.52 -0.90
N LYS A 39 12.25 -5.81 -0.55
CA LYS A 39 12.65 -6.86 -1.49
C LYS A 39 12.13 -8.22 -1.03
N VAL A 40 11.71 -9.03 -2.00
CA VAL A 40 11.38 -10.46 -1.80
C VAL A 40 12.19 -11.29 -2.79
N THR A 41 12.89 -12.31 -2.31
CA THR A 41 13.67 -13.23 -3.16
C THR A 41 13.17 -14.64 -2.97
N PHE A 42 12.77 -15.29 -4.07
CA PHE A 42 12.35 -16.69 -4.09
C PHE A 42 13.43 -17.54 -4.75
N GLU A 43 13.84 -18.61 -4.09
CA GLU A 43 14.85 -19.53 -4.60
C GLU A 43 14.37 -20.97 -4.44
N VAL A 44 14.70 -21.80 -5.43
CA VAL A 44 14.45 -23.24 -5.42
C VAL A 44 15.80 -23.94 -5.47
N HIS A 45 16.08 -24.74 -4.44
CA HIS A 45 17.31 -25.50 -4.28
C HIS A 45 17.05 -26.97 -4.59
N SER A 46 18.06 -27.66 -5.12
CA SER A 46 17.99 -29.12 -5.33
C SER A 46 18.16 -29.86 -4.00
N PRO A 47 17.39 -30.93 -3.70
CA PRO A 47 16.38 -31.58 -4.54
C PRO A 47 14.96 -31.18 -4.11
N PHE A 48 14.50 -29.96 -4.43
CA PHE A 48 13.15 -29.42 -4.13
C PHE A 48 12.98 -28.72 -2.77
N LEU A 49 14.01 -28.05 -2.25
CA LEU A 49 13.86 -27.15 -1.10
C LEU A 49 13.61 -25.72 -1.57
N ALA A 50 12.44 -25.17 -1.28
CA ALA A 50 12.16 -23.77 -1.52
C ALA A 50 12.62 -22.90 -0.34
N SER A 51 13.05 -21.68 -0.65
CA SER A 51 13.33 -20.64 0.34
C SER A 51 12.82 -19.28 -0.12
N VAL A 52 12.42 -18.45 0.83
CA VAL A 52 12.06 -17.05 0.60
C VAL A 52 12.87 -16.17 1.54
N ALA A 53 13.36 -15.05 1.04
CA ALA A 53 14.02 -14.02 1.84
C ALA A 53 13.29 -12.68 1.68
N PHE A 54 13.01 -12.02 2.81
CA PHE A 54 12.46 -10.67 2.86
C PHE A 54 13.52 -9.71 3.36
N LEU A 55 13.72 -8.60 2.63
CA LEU A 55 14.42 -7.42 3.16
C LEU A 55 13.37 -6.48 3.73
N ILE A 56 13.43 -6.24 5.03
CA ILE A 56 12.44 -5.50 5.80
C ILE A 56 13.11 -4.26 6.38
N ALA A 57 12.70 -3.08 5.91
CA ALA A 57 13.08 -1.80 6.51
C ALA A 57 12.17 -1.55 7.72
N THR A 58 12.76 -1.28 8.88
CA THR A 58 12.02 -1.07 10.13
C THR A 58 12.73 -0.07 11.04
N CYS A 59 11.99 0.48 12.00
CA CYS A 59 12.51 1.35 13.06
C CYS A 59 11.79 1.11 14.38
N GLU A 60 12.30 1.70 15.46
CA GLU A 60 11.63 1.81 16.75
C GLU A 60 10.87 3.14 16.79
N THR A 61 9.56 3.10 17.05
CA THR A 61 8.79 4.31 17.34
C THR A 61 8.79 4.54 18.84
N THR A 62 9.22 5.71 19.30
CA THR A 62 9.24 6.06 20.72
C THR A 62 7.94 6.76 21.15
N ASP A 63 7.75 6.94 22.44
CA ASP A 63 6.65 7.73 23.02
C ASP A 63 6.95 9.25 23.00
N GLU A 64 8.13 9.66 22.54
CA GLU A 64 8.49 11.06 22.33
C GLU A 64 7.85 11.57 21.03
N VAL A 65 7.37 12.82 21.05
CA VAL A 65 6.79 13.48 19.88
C VAL A 65 7.72 14.61 19.44
N GLU A 66 8.01 14.69 18.14
CA GLU A 66 8.81 15.75 17.52
C GLU A 66 8.03 17.07 17.45
N GLU A 67 8.70 18.19 17.14
CA GLU A 67 8.08 19.52 17.07
C GLU A 67 6.91 19.60 16.09
N GLN A 68 6.93 18.75 15.05
CA GLN A 68 5.93 18.64 14.00
C GLN A 68 4.72 17.78 14.42
N GLY A 69 4.74 17.14 15.59
CA GLY A 69 3.63 16.32 16.10
C GLY A 69 3.69 14.83 15.74
N TYR A 70 4.78 14.34 15.14
CA TYR A 70 4.99 12.92 14.85
C TYR A 70 5.74 12.22 15.98
N TYR A 71 5.46 10.93 16.19
CA TYR A 71 6.28 10.13 17.11
C TYR A 71 7.69 9.99 16.54
N LYS A 72 8.68 10.22 17.40
CA LYS A 72 10.09 10.12 17.04
C LYS A 72 10.44 8.67 16.72
N GLN A 73 11.16 8.49 15.62
CA GLN A 73 11.66 7.19 15.21
C GLN A 73 13.17 7.06 15.50
N THR A 74 13.59 5.89 15.96
CA THR A 74 14.96 5.55 16.33
C THR A 74 15.35 4.18 15.79
N LYS A 75 16.64 3.83 15.87
CA LYS A 75 17.16 2.48 15.54
C LYS A 75 16.79 1.97 14.15
N HIS A 76 16.68 2.85 13.15
CA HIS A 76 16.41 2.46 11.77
C HIS A 76 17.38 1.37 11.28
N CYS A 77 16.86 0.33 10.65
CA CYS A 77 17.66 -0.72 10.04
C CYS A 77 16.90 -1.48 8.95
N ASP A 78 17.67 -2.13 8.09
CA ASP A 78 17.18 -3.18 7.19
C ASP A 78 17.51 -4.55 7.77
N ILE A 79 16.51 -5.42 7.88
CA ILE A 79 16.64 -6.80 8.36
C ILE A 79 16.33 -7.75 7.21
N GLU A 80 17.24 -8.67 6.91
CA GLU A 80 16.99 -9.74 5.95
C GLU A 80 16.60 -11.03 6.69
N LEU A 81 15.34 -11.46 6.54
CA LEU A 81 14.82 -12.70 7.11
C LEU A 81 14.70 -13.76 6.01
N GLN A 82 15.37 -14.91 6.17
CA GLN A 82 15.26 -16.05 5.27
C GLN A 82 14.48 -17.21 5.92
N PHE A 83 13.53 -17.75 5.15
CA PHE A 83 12.70 -18.90 5.47
C PHE A 83 13.17 -20.09 4.61
N LEU A 84 13.51 -21.20 5.25
CA LEU A 84 14.09 -22.39 4.65
C LEU A 84 13.20 -23.61 4.91
N GLY A 85 13.00 -24.43 3.87
CA GLY A 85 12.12 -25.60 3.96
C GLY A 85 10.67 -25.15 4.07
N ILE A 86 10.22 -24.34 3.12
CA ILE A 86 8.84 -23.85 3.06
C ILE A 86 7.89 -25.03 2.85
N GLN A 87 6.92 -25.17 3.75
CA GLN A 87 5.86 -26.18 3.70
C GLN A 87 4.57 -25.56 3.15
N GLU A 88 4.25 -24.35 3.61
CA GLU A 88 3.08 -23.57 3.18
C GLU A 88 3.48 -22.11 3.06
N MET A 89 2.96 -21.43 2.04
CA MET A 89 3.16 -20.00 1.87
C MET A 89 1.92 -19.38 1.20
N VAL A 90 1.31 -18.43 1.92
CA VAL A 90 0.31 -17.51 1.39
C VAL A 90 0.93 -16.13 1.47
N PHE A 91 1.20 -15.55 0.30
CA PHE A 91 1.84 -14.24 0.20
C PHE A 91 1.24 -13.46 -0.95
N GLY A 92 0.82 -12.23 -0.64
CA GLY A 92 0.46 -11.19 -1.57
C GLY A 92 1.14 -9.91 -1.12
N LEU A 93 1.38 -8.99 -2.05
CA LEU A 93 1.62 -7.60 -1.71
C LEU A 93 0.48 -6.85 -2.38
N ASP A 94 -0.24 -6.05 -1.61
CA ASP A 94 -1.16 -5.06 -2.16
C ASP A 94 -0.34 -3.90 -2.78
N HIS A 95 -0.97 -2.76 -3.03
CA HIS A 95 -0.28 -1.60 -3.60
C HIS A 95 0.78 -0.99 -2.65
N GLN A 96 0.84 -1.41 -1.39
CA GLN A 96 1.76 -0.94 -0.37
C GLN A 96 2.48 -2.11 0.31
N PRO A 97 3.81 -2.21 0.23
CA PRO A 97 4.55 -3.27 0.90
C PRO A 97 4.74 -3.00 2.41
N ILE A 98 3.72 -2.45 3.07
CA ILE A 98 3.75 -2.10 4.50
C ILE A 98 3.10 -3.23 5.29
N ILE A 99 3.78 -3.67 6.35
CA ILE A 99 3.25 -4.63 7.31
C ILE A 99 2.97 -3.93 8.65
N PHE A 100 1.88 -4.34 9.30
CA PHE A 100 1.46 -3.83 10.61
C PHE A 100 1.92 -4.71 11.76
N ASN A 101 2.21 -5.98 11.46
CA ASN A 101 2.68 -6.93 12.45
C ASN A 101 3.44 -8.05 11.76
N LEU A 102 4.46 -8.55 12.44
CA LEU A 102 5.19 -9.77 12.08
C LEU A 102 5.37 -10.62 13.34
N SER A 103 4.71 -11.79 13.36
CA SER A 103 4.66 -12.67 14.52
C SER A 103 5.08 -14.08 14.17
N PHE A 104 5.62 -14.79 15.16
CA PHE A 104 6.06 -16.18 15.02
C PHE A 104 5.34 -17.08 16.01
N GLU A 105 4.97 -18.28 15.56
CA GLU A 105 4.35 -19.32 16.37
C GLU A 105 5.10 -20.64 16.13
N GLU A 106 5.43 -21.37 17.20
CA GLU A 106 5.97 -22.72 17.07
C GLU A 106 4.85 -23.69 16.65
N ARG A 107 5.13 -24.54 15.66
CA ARG A 107 4.23 -25.61 15.23
C ARG A 107 4.98 -26.91 15.07
N ASP A 108 4.99 -27.73 16.12
CA ASP A 108 5.76 -28.97 16.17
C ASP A 108 7.24 -28.71 15.77
N SER A 109 7.71 -29.35 14.69
CA SER A 109 9.05 -29.14 14.13
C SER A 109 9.19 -27.90 13.25
N SER A 110 8.12 -27.17 12.97
CA SER A 110 8.08 -26.01 12.08
C SER A 110 7.87 -24.70 12.86
N ILE A 111 8.05 -23.59 12.16
CA ILE A 111 7.74 -22.23 12.61
C ILE A 111 6.73 -21.65 11.63
N LYS A 112 5.63 -21.11 12.16
CA LYS A 112 4.69 -20.30 11.39
C LYS A 112 5.01 -18.83 11.61
N CYS A 113 5.30 -18.11 10.54
CA CYS A 113 5.36 -16.65 10.53
C CYS A 113 4.05 -16.11 9.97
N SER A 114 3.47 -15.14 10.66
CA SER A 114 2.27 -14.43 10.23
C SER A 114 2.56 -12.95 10.11
N MET A 115 2.19 -12.38 8.95
CA MET A 115 2.31 -10.97 8.64
C MET A 115 0.92 -10.42 8.29
N SER A 116 0.62 -9.19 8.68
CA SER A 116 -0.64 -8.52 8.33
C SER A 116 -0.38 -7.19 7.63
N SER A 117 -1.12 -6.89 6.56
CA SER A 117 -1.24 -5.55 5.99
C SER A 117 -2.60 -4.94 6.31
N SER A 118 -2.92 -3.78 5.71
CA SER A 118 -4.23 -3.15 5.83
C SER A 118 -5.37 -3.94 5.18
N ALA A 119 -5.05 -4.82 4.23
CA ALA A 119 -6.04 -5.52 3.43
C ALA A 119 -6.04 -7.04 3.66
N GLU A 120 -4.87 -7.62 3.97
CA GLU A 120 -4.69 -9.07 3.92
C GLU A 120 -3.78 -9.60 5.03
N GLU A 121 -3.93 -10.89 5.33
CA GLU A 121 -3.02 -11.64 6.20
C GLU A 121 -2.22 -12.65 5.36
N PHE A 122 -0.92 -12.72 5.63
CA PHE A 122 0.04 -13.60 4.99
C PHE A 122 0.61 -14.57 6.01
N ALA A 123 0.93 -15.78 5.56
CA ALA A 123 1.50 -16.80 6.43
C ALA A 123 2.54 -17.64 5.70
N ILE A 124 3.62 -17.97 6.41
CA ILE A 124 4.66 -18.87 5.94
C ILE A 124 4.88 -19.92 7.02
N VAL A 125 4.71 -21.19 6.66
CA VAL A 125 5.09 -22.32 7.51
C VAL A 125 6.39 -22.89 6.96
N THR A 126 7.41 -22.92 7.81
CA THR A 126 8.78 -23.27 7.39
C THR A 126 9.47 -24.11 8.46
N GLU A 127 10.45 -24.90 8.07
CA GLU A 127 11.26 -25.66 9.04
C GLU A 127 12.21 -24.76 9.85
N LYS A 128 12.73 -23.71 9.19
CA LYS A 128 13.77 -22.87 9.77
C LYS A 128 13.65 -21.42 9.30
N VAL A 129 13.83 -20.50 10.24
CA VAL A 129 13.94 -19.05 9.99
C VAL A 129 15.37 -18.61 10.38
N VAL A 130 15.96 -17.73 9.58
CA VAL A 130 17.31 -17.21 9.77
C VAL A 130 17.30 -15.69 9.60
N VAL A 131 17.86 -14.95 10.55
CA VAL A 131 18.27 -13.56 10.34
C VAL A 131 19.58 -13.59 9.55
N LYS A 132 19.51 -13.26 8.26
CA LYS A 132 20.65 -13.24 7.33
C LYS A 132 21.56 -12.06 7.62
N SER A 133 20.97 -10.88 7.81
CA SER A 133 21.69 -9.65 8.07
C SER A 133 20.79 -8.64 8.79
N LEU A 134 21.43 -7.72 9.51
CA LEU A 134 20.84 -6.49 10.01
C LEU A 134 21.81 -5.36 9.67
N THR A 135 21.34 -4.36 8.95
CA THR A 135 22.15 -3.19 8.56
C THR A 135 21.51 -1.94 9.14
N PRO A 136 22.12 -1.29 10.15
CA PRO A 136 21.64 0.00 10.63
C PRO A 136 21.61 1.01 9.49
N THR A 137 20.52 1.74 9.37
CA THR A 137 20.33 2.78 8.36
C THR A 137 20.20 4.13 9.06
N THR A 138 20.61 5.19 8.36
CA THR A 138 20.24 6.54 8.76
C THR A 138 18.92 6.85 8.06
N PRO A 139 17.92 7.42 8.74
CA PRO A 139 16.75 7.93 8.03
C PRO A 139 17.28 8.86 6.93
N THR A 140 16.78 8.66 5.71
CA THR A 140 16.97 9.69 4.70
C THR A 140 16.22 10.89 5.27
N PRO A 141 16.84 12.09 5.37
CA PRO A 141 16.07 13.26 5.77
C PRO A 141 14.83 13.27 4.88
N ASP A 142 13.65 13.27 5.49
CA ASP A 142 12.43 13.51 4.73
C ASP A 142 12.75 14.72 3.86
N GLU A 143 12.62 14.58 2.54
CA GLU A 143 12.82 15.69 1.62
C GLU A 143 12.04 16.85 2.23
N ALA A 144 12.76 17.92 2.60
CA ALA A 144 12.15 19.03 3.30
C ALA A 144 10.89 19.37 2.55
N LEU A 145 9.74 19.24 3.21
CA LEU A 145 8.44 19.47 2.59
C LEU A 145 8.54 20.87 2.00
N GLU A 146 8.71 20.97 0.68
CA GLU A 146 8.77 22.25 0.02
C GLU A 146 7.49 22.97 0.37
N GLU A 147 7.59 24.23 0.81
CA GLU A 147 6.39 25.03 1.07
C GLU A 147 5.52 24.97 -0.18
N VAL A 148 4.37 24.31 -0.05
CA VAL A 148 3.47 24.12 -1.18
C VAL A 148 3.01 25.50 -1.62
N ASN A 149 3.48 25.93 -2.78
CA ASN A 149 2.98 27.13 -3.41
C ASN A 149 1.50 26.88 -3.77
N LEU A 150 0.59 27.45 -2.99
CA LEU A 150 -0.85 27.26 -3.17
C LEU A 150 -1.36 27.77 -4.52
N ASP A 151 -0.58 28.62 -5.20
CA ASP A 151 -0.89 29.14 -6.53
C ASP A 151 -0.37 28.23 -7.67
N GLU A 152 0.49 27.24 -7.37
CA GLU A 152 0.94 26.28 -8.38
C GLU A 152 -0.08 25.14 -8.55
N PRO A 153 -0.41 24.77 -9.80
CA PRO A 153 -1.31 23.66 -10.05
C PRO A 153 -0.67 22.37 -9.52
N MET A 154 -1.47 21.60 -8.79
CA MET A 154 -1.01 20.35 -8.18
C MET A 154 -0.43 19.41 -9.24
N ASP A 155 0.78 18.90 -9.01
CA ASP A 155 1.43 17.99 -9.95
C ASP A 155 0.74 16.62 -10.03
N ALA A 156 1.10 15.84 -11.05
CA ALA A 156 0.53 14.51 -11.30
C ALA A 156 0.63 13.56 -10.09
N LYS A 157 1.78 13.57 -9.40
CA LYS A 157 2.04 12.70 -8.25
C LYS A 157 1.14 13.08 -7.08
N ASN A 158 0.98 14.37 -6.82
CA ASN A 158 0.16 14.89 -5.74
C ASN A 158 -1.34 14.73 -6.03
N ILE A 159 -1.78 14.88 -7.27
CA ILE A 159 -3.14 14.52 -7.71
C ILE A 159 -3.41 13.05 -7.41
N PHE A 160 -2.51 12.16 -7.86
CA PHE A 160 -2.69 10.73 -7.67
C PHE A 160 -2.72 10.35 -6.18
N ILE A 161 -1.74 10.78 -5.39
CA ILE A 161 -1.66 10.49 -3.96
C ILE A 161 -2.91 11.02 -3.23
N SER A 162 -3.29 12.28 -3.47
CA SER A 162 -4.48 12.88 -2.86
C SER A 162 -5.74 12.10 -3.19
N SER A 163 -5.89 11.66 -4.44
CA SER A 163 -7.03 10.82 -4.83
C SER A 163 -7.07 9.53 -4.01
N GLN A 164 -5.97 8.77 -3.91
CA GLN A 164 -5.95 7.49 -3.20
C GLN A 164 -6.31 7.64 -1.72
N HIS A 165 -5.82 8.70 -1.08
CA HIS A 165 -6.16 8.98 0.32
C HIS A 165 -7.62 9.38 0.53
N ARG A 166 -8.27 9.99 -0.45
CA ARG A 166 -9.64 10.52 -0.32
C ARG A 166 -10.70 9.53 -0.79
N LEU A 167 -10.39 8.62 -1.70
CA LEU A 167 -11.35 7.64 -2.23
C LEU A 167 -11.96 6.74 -1.14
N LYS A 168 -11.24 6.48 -0.05
CA LYS A 168 -11.77 5.75 1.12
C LYS A 168 -12.86 6.50 1.88
N ASP A 169 -12.92 7.82 1.75
CA ASP A 169 -13.90 8.68 2.41
C ASP A 169 -15.13 8.94 1.50
N ILE A 170 -15.11 8.40 0.27
CA ILE A 170 -16.19 8.54 -0.70
C ILE A 170 -17.20 7.39 -0.50
N ASP A 171 -18.47 7.74 -0.33
CA ASP A 171 -19.56 6.78 -0.38
C ASP A 171 -19.90 6.50 -1.84
N TRP A 172 -19.50 5.33 -2.33
CA TRP A 172 -19.78 4.92 -3.70
C TRP A 172 -21.24 4.55 -3.85
N SER A 173 -21.89 5.23 -4.79
CA SER A 173 -23.29 5.05 -5.16
C SER A 173 -23.44 4.29 -6.47
N ASP A 174 -24.67 4.27 -6.99
CA ASP A 174 -25.16 3.53 -8.16
C ASP A 174 -24.13 3.18 -9.24
N LEU A 175 -24.21 1.94 -9.70
CA LEU A 175 -23.44 1.45 -10.84
C LEU A 175 -24.20 1.74 -12.13
N ILE A 176 -23.55 2.44 -13.05
CA ILE A 176 -24.11 2.74 -14.37
C ILE A 176 -23.37 1.92 -15.41
N TYR A 177 -24.10 1.08 -16.15
CA TYR A 177 -23.53 0.42 -17.31
C TYR A 177 -23.34 1.42 -18.46
N VAL A 178 -22.09 1.58 -18.89
CA VAL A 178 -21.62 2.52 -19.92
C VAL A 178 -21.11 1.80 -21.18
N GLY A 179 -21.07 0.46 -21.18
CA GLY A 179 -20.67 -0.36 -22.33
C GLY A 179 -19.17 -0.66 -22.37
N LEU A 180 -18.78 -1.73 -23.08
CA LEU A 180 -17.39 -2.12 -23.34
C LEU A 180 -17.10 -2.30 -24.83
N TYR A 181 -15.82 -2.31 -25.15
CA TYR A 181 -15.28 -2.79 -26.42
C TYR A 181 -15.44 -4.32 -26.52
N HIS A 182 -16.36 -4.80 -27.36
CA HIS A 182 -16.41 -6.17 -27.86
C HIS A 182 -16.78 -6.09 -29.34
N GLU A 183 -16.15 -6.91 -30.19
CA GLU A 183 -16.31 -6.90 -31.66
C GLU A 183 -17.78 -6.95 -32.17
N GLN A 184 -18.76 -7.22 -31.30
CA GLN A 184 -20.17 -7.42 -31.65
C GLN A 184 -21.17 -6.54 -30.86
N ALA A 185 -20.75 -5.71 -29.89
CA ALA A 185 -21.68 -4.96 -29.00
C ALA A 185 -21.22 -3.54 -28.61
N ASN A 186 -20.41 -2.91 -29.46
CA ASN A 186 -19.69 -1.65 -29.21
C ASN A 186 -20.55 -0.37 -29.17
N GLU A 187 -21.07 0.01 -28.02
CA GLU A 187 -21.47 1.41 -27.82
C GLU A 187 -21.07 1.86 -26.43
N TYR A 188 -19.85 2.40 -26.30
CA TYR A 188 -19.57 3.33 -25.20
C TYR A 188 -20.62 4.43 -25.27
N LYS A 189 -21.47 4.52 -24.24
CA LYS A 189 -22.61 5.43 -24.23
C LYS A 189 -22.16 6.84 -23.85
N ALA A 190 -21.38 7.47 -24.73
CA ALA A 190 -20.72 8.76 -24.50
C ALA A 190 -21.70 9.81 -23.98
N ASP A 191 -22.86 9.96 -24.63
CA ASP A 191 -23.87 10.94 -24.24
C ASP A 191 -24.42 10.68 -22.82
N LYS A 192 -24.61 9.40 -22.46
CA LYS A 192 -25.06 9.01 -21.13
C LYS A 192 -23.99 9.34 -20.10
N VAL A 193 -22.74 8.97 -20.35
CA VAL A 193 -21.61 9.27 -19.46
C VAL A 193 -21.47 10.78 -19.25
N ALA A 194 -21.47 11.56 -20.33
CA ALA A 194 -21.36 13.01 -20.27
C ALA A 194 -22.51 13.63 -19.48
N ALA A 195 -23.75 13.20 -19.73
CA ALA A 195 -24.92 13.69 -18.98
C ALA A 195 -24.80 13.41 -17.47
N TYR A 196 -24.33 12.23 -17.08
CA TYR A 196 -24.09 11.91 -15.67
C TYR A 196 -22.95 12.73 -15.08
N ALA A 197 -21.85 12.90 -15.81
CA ALA A 197 -20.70 13.65 -15.34
C ALA A 197 -21.02 15.14 -15.12
N HIS A 198 -21.75 15.77 -16.03
CA HIS A 198 -22.23 17.15 -15.84
C HIS A 198 -23.29 17.29 -14.73
N GLY A 199 -24.03 16.22 -14.42
CA GLY A 199 -24.94 16.21 -13.27
C GLY A 199 -24.20 16.01 -11.93
N LEU A 200 -23.00 15.45 -11.96
CA LEU A 200 -22.19 15.17 -10.78
C LEU A 200 -21.25 16.34 -10.44
N PHE A 201 -20.52 16.82 -11.43
CA PHE A 201 -19.52 17.87 -11.29
C PHE A 201 -20.14 19.23 -11.64
N ASP A 202 -20.18 20.12 -10.64
CA ASP A 202 -20.65 21.50 -10.83
C ASP A 202 -19.52 22.44 -11.32
N GLU A 203 -18.29 21.92 -11.34
CA GLU A 203 -17.06 22.64 -11.71
C GLU A 203 -16.75 22.45 -13.21
N GLN A 204 -16.07 23.43 -13.81
CA GLN A 204 -15.61 23.33 -15.20
C GLN A 204 -14.37 22.44 -15.34
N GLU A 205 -13.57 22.34 -14.29
CA GLU A 205 -12.31 21.61 -14.27
C GLU A 205 -12.41 20.42 -13.32
N VAL A 206 -11.73 19.33 -13.69
CA VAL A 206 -11.64 18.10 -12.93
C VAL A 206 -10.23 17.56 -13.00
N TYR A 207 -9.82 16.85 -11.96
CA TYR A 207 -8.61 16.04 -12.03
C TYR A 207 -8.89 14.75 -12.77
N VAL A 208 -8.13 14.51 -13.84
CA VAL A 208 -8.04 13.23 -14.52
C VAL A 208 -6.94 12.44 -13.84
N VAL A 209 -7.30 11.31 -13.24
CA VAL A 209 -6.40 10.45 -12.47
C VAL A 209 -6.25 9.12 -13.19
N ILE A 210 -5.05 8.88 -13.71
CA ILE A 210 -4.69 7.66 -14.45
C ILE A 210 -3.68 6.85 -13.64
N ASP A 211 -2.51 7.44 -13.40
CA ASP A 211 -1.47 6.91 -12.54
C ASP A 211 -0.63 8.04 -11.91
N ARG A 212 0.44 7.68 -11.22
CA ARG A 212 1.34 8.62 -10.52
C ARG A 212 2.04 9.63 -11.44
N HIS A 213 2.14 9.35 -12.74
CA HIS A 213 2.89 10.14 -13.71
C HIS A 213 1.98 10.83 -14.74
N ASP A 214 0.76 10.35 -14.94
CA ASP A 214 -0.17 10.82 -15.98
C ASP A 214 -1.49 11.35 -15.41
N SER A 215 -1.46 11.88 -14.19
CA SER A 215 -2.60 12.60 -13.61
C SER A 215 -2.49 14.10 -13.86
N TYR A 216 -3.58 14.77 -14.19
CA TYR A 216 -3.55 16.19 -14.57
C TYR A 216 -4.91 16.88 -14.40
N LEU A 217 -4.90 18.21 -14.34
CA LEU A 217 -6.12 19.04 -14.38
C LEU A 217 -6.58 19.22 -15.83
N SER A 218 -7.87 19.04 -16.10
CA SER A 218 -8.46 19.25 -17.43
C SER A 218 -9.88 19.79 -17.30
N THR A 219 -10.40 20.37 -18.37
CA THR A 219 -11.83 20.68 -18.43
C THR A 219 -12.64 19.38 -18.48
N LEU A 220 -13.84 19.39 -17.91
CA LEU A 220 -14.70 18.22 -17.88
C LEU A 220 -15.00 17.69 -19.30
N ASP A 221 -15.26 18.58 -20.26
CA ASP A 221 -15.54 18.20 -21.66
C ASP A 221 -14.35 17.51 -22.33
N GLU A 222 -13.14 18.03 -22.10
CA GLU A 222 -11.92 17.45 -22.65
C GLU A 222 -11.60 16.09 -21.99
N ALA A 223 -11.76 15.99 -20.67
CA ALA A 223 -11.63 14.74 -19.95
C ALA A 223 -12.59 13.67 -20.50
N LEU A 224 -13.88 14.01 -20.66
CA LEU A 224 -14.91 13.11 -21.17
C LEU A 224 -14.65 12.66 -22.61
N LYS A 225 -14.14 13.56 -23.47
CA LYS A 225 -13.72 13.22 -24.84
C LYS A 225 -12.60 12.16 -24.84
N ASN A 226 -11.66 12.26 -23.89
CA ASN A 226 -10.49 11.40 -23.82
C ASN A 226 -10.72 10.09 -23.04
N VAL A 227 -11.71 10.04 -22.14
CA VAL A 227 -12.04 8.84 -21.32
C VAL A 227 -12.18 7.58 -22.18
N SER A 228 -12.87 7.63 -23.32
CA SER A 228 -13.06 6.46 -24.19
C SER A 228 -11.76 5.90 -24.78
N VAL A 229 -10.73 6.75 -24.94
CA VAL A 229 -9.40 6.35 -25.40
C VAL A 229 -8.65 5.66 -24.26
N PHE A 230 -8.66 6.27 -23.08
CA PHE A 230 -8.00 5.73 -21.89
C PHE A 230 -8.60 4.40 -21.43
N LEU A 231 -9.92 4.23 -21.52
CA LEU A 231 -10.59 2.99 -21.11
C LEU A 231 -10.14 1.73 -21.87
N LYS A 232 -9.47 1.90 -23.02
CA LYS A 232 -8.89 0.78 -23.77
C LYS A 232 -7.61 0.24 -23.13
N ILE A 233 -6.92 1.07 -22.34
CA ILE A 233 -5.56 0.82 -21.85
C ILE A 233 -5.47 0.81 -20.32
N THR A 234 -6.31 1.57 -19.63
CA THR A 234 -6.20 1.80 -18.19
C THR A 234 -7.55 2.15 -17.55
N ASN A 235 -7.60 2.10 -16.23
CA ASN A 235 -8.71 2.65 -15.47
C ASN A 235 -8.54 4.17 -15.38
N VAL A 236 -9.66 4.89 -15.44
CA VAL A 236 -9.67 6.35 -15.30
C VAL A 236 -10.51 6.70 -14.09
N LEU A 237 -10.07 7.70 -13.34
CA LEU A 237 -10.84 8.32 -12.27
C LEU A 237 -10.92 9.81 -12.56
N LEU A 238 -12.13 10.38 -12.45
CA LEU A 238 -12.33 11.82 -12.46
C LEU A 238 -12.68 12.27 -11.04
N CYS A 239 -12.02 13.31 -10.57
CA CYS A 239 -12.31 13.95 -9.28
C CYS A 239 -12.59 15.43 -9.48
N ASP A 240 -13.46 16.00 -8.65
CA ASP A 240 -13.49 17.46 -8.50
C ASP A 240 -12.20 17.96 -7.85
N THR A 241 -11.93 19.26 -7.95
CA THR A 241 -10.68 19.83 -7.43
C THR A 241 -10.54 19.72 -5.91
N SER A 242 -11.66 19.53 -5.21
CA SER A 242 -11.71 19.32 -3.76
C SER A 242 -11.68 17.85 -3.30
N PHE A 243 -11.66 16.89 -4.24
CA PHE A 243 -11.73 15.44 -3.98
C PHE A 243 -12.94 15.02 -3.12
N THR A 244 -14.06 15.74 -3.22
CA THR A 244 -15.31 15.41 -2.51
C THR A 244 -16.29 14.61 -3.37
N LYS A 245 -16.10 14.63 -4.68
CA LYS A 245 -16.87 13.90 -5.68
C LYS A 245 -15.92 13.15 -6.60
N ALA A 246 -16.26 11.91 -6.91
CA ALA A 246 -15.46 11.12 -7.83
C ALA A 246 -16.32 10.27 -8.75
N MET A 247 -15.79 10.00 -9.94
CA MET A 247 -16.34 9.10 -10.94
C MET A 247 -15.25 8.14 -11.39
N GLN A 248 -15.42 6.86 -11.09
CA GLN A 248 -14.46 5.82 -11.42
C GLN A 248 -14.96 4.98 -12.59
N PHE A 249 -14.09 4.77 -13.56
CA PHE A 249 -14.33 3.92 -14.70
C PHE A 249 -13.54 2.62 -14.50
N SER A 250 -14.27 1.54 -14.18
CA SER A 250 -13.68 0.23 -13.85
C SER A 250 -13.85 -0.81 -14.97
N LYS A 251 -13.20 -1.96 -14.83
CA LYS A 251 -13.28 -3.04 -15.81
C LYS A 251 -14.70 -3.63 -15.92
N ILE A 252 -15.12 -3.84 -17.18
CA ILE A 252 -16.42 -4.30 -17.69
C ILE A 252 -17.56 -3.29 -17.61
N GLY A 253 -17.38 -2.15 -18.29
CA GLY A 253 -18.47 -1.35 -18.84
C GLY A 253 -19.37 -0.76 -17.78
N VAL A 254 -18.84 -0.59 -16.57
CA VAL A 254 -19.51 -0.02 -15.42
C VAL A 254 -18.72 1.20 -14.98
N MET A 255 -19.47 2.25 -14.69
CA MET A 255 -19.01 3.48 -14.07
C MET A 255 -19.68 3.54 -12.69
N SER A 256 -18.88 3.77 -11.65
CA SER A 256 -19.36 4.11 -10.32
C SER A 256 -19.09 5.58 -10.04
N TYR A 257 -19.91 6.19 -9.21
CA TYR A 257 -19.68 7.56 -8.75
C TYR A 257 -19.99 7.66 -7.26
N GLY A 258 -19.38 8.61 -6.57
CA GLY A 258 -19.62 8.81 -5.15
C GLY A 258 -19.60 10.27 -4.74
N GLN A 259 -20.29 10.54 -3.65
CA GLN A 259 -20.34 11.85 -3.01
C GLN A 259 -20.16 11.67 -1.51
N LYS A 260 -19.54 12.65 -0.86
CA LYS A 260 -19.51 12.69 0.60
C LYS A 260 -20.92 12.85 1.16
N ARG A 261 -21.32 12.00 2.11
CA ARG A 261 -22.59 12.19 2.86
C ARG A 261 -22.52 13.50 3.64
N LYS A 262 -23.57 14.32 3.51
CA LYS A 262 -23.75 15.55 4.29
C LYS A 262 -23.94 15.24 5.78
#